data_AF-X1RES2-F1
#
_entry.id   AF-X1RES2-F1
#
_cell.length_a   1.000
_cell.length_b   1.000
_cell.length_c   1.000
_cell.angle_alpha   90.00
_cell.angle_beta   90.00
_cell.angle_gamma   90.00
#
_symmetry.space_group_name_H-M   'P 1'
#
loop_
_entity.id
_entity.type
_entity.pdbx_description
1 polymer ?
#
loop_
_entity_poly.entity_id
_entity_poly.type
_entity_poly.pdbx_seq_one_letter_code
_entity_poly.pdbx_strand_id
1 'polypeptide(L)' 'GGKVIGASFIIELEFLNPREKLKGYDIFSLVQYN' A
#
# COMPACT_ATOMS: atom_id res chain seq x y z
N GLY A 1 5.34 19.65 -11.10
CA GLY A 1 4.44 18.69 -10.45
C GLY A 1 5.26 17.54 -9.90
N GLY A 2 4.90 16.98 -8.74
CA GLY A 2 5.60 15.84 -8.13
C GLY A 2 5.14 14.50 -8.70
N LYS A 3 6.06 13.53 -8.78
CA LYS A 3 5.75 12.14 -9.16
C LYS A 3 5.59 11.30 -7.89
N VAL A 4 4.46 10.60 -7.77
CA VAL A 4 4.25 9.62 -6.70
C VAL A 4 5.08 8.37 -6.99
N ILE A 5 5.91 7.96 -6.04
CA ILE A 5 6.78 6.78 -6.16
C ILE A 5 6.28 5.58 -5.34
N GLY A 6 5.36 5.79 -4.39
CA GLY A 6 4.86 4.75 -3.49
C GLY A 6 3.92 5.28 -2.42
N ALA A 7 3.43 4.38 -1.56
CA ALA A 7 2.60 4.65 -0.40
C ALA A 7 3.05 3.78 0.79
N SER A 8 3.03 4.36 2.00
CA SER A 8 3.42 3.64 3.23
C SER A 8 2.33 3.70 4.29
N PHE A 9 2.08 2.56 4.95
CA PHE A 9 1.04 2.39 5.95
C PHE A 9 1.62 1.87 7.27
N ILE A 10 1.02 2.26 8.39
CA ILE A 10 1.34 1.65 9.69
C ILE A 10 0.64 0.28 9.80
N ILE A 11 -0.62 0.20 9.35
CA ILE A 11 -1.42 -1.03 9.34
C ILE A 11 -2.01 -1.22 7.93
N GLU A 12 -1.77 -2.36 7.31
CA GLU A 12 -2.37 -2.80 6.05
C GLU A 12 -3.45 -3.85 6.31
N LEU A 13 -4.65 -3.60 5.80
CA LEU A 13 -5.78 -4.55 5.85
C LEU A 13 -5.76 -5.39 4.56
N GLU A 14 -5.24 -6.61 4.65
CA GLU A 14 -4.96 -7.44 3.47
C GLU A 14 -6.22 -7.85 2.71
N PHE A 15 -7.32 -8.14 3.43
CA PHE A 15 -8.61 -8.51 2.84
C PHE A 15 -9.22 -7.43 1.92
N LEU A 16 -8.70 -6.20 1.93
CA LEU A 16 -9.13 -5.13 1.02
C LEU A 16 -8.40 -5.14 -0.33
N ASN A 17 -7.47 -6.08 -0.54
CA ASN A 17 -6.60 -6.20 -1.71
C ASN A 17 -5.92 -4.88 -2.11
N PRO A 18 -5.23 -4.20 -1.18
CA PRO A 18 -4.65 -2.87 -1.43
C PRO A 18 -3.63 -2.86 -2.58
N ARG A 19 -2.85 -3.93 -2.73
CA ARG A 19 -1.84 -4.08 -3.80
C ARG A 19 -2.44 -4.17 -5.20
N GLU A 20 -3.67 -4.68 -5.31
CA GLU A 20 -4.42 -4.68 -6.57
C GLU A 20 -4.92 -3.26 -6.90
N LYS A 21 -5.50 -2.58 -5.90
CA LYS A 21 -6.04 -1.22 -6.04
C LYS A 21 -4.97 -0.17 -6.33
N LEU A 22 -3.78 -0.34 -5.76
CA LEU A 22 -2.65 0.58 -5.87
C LEU A 22 -1.56 0.01 -6.76
N LYS A 23 -1.95 -0.76 -7.78
CA LYS A 23 -1.03 -1.35 -8.74
C LYS A 23 -0.14 -0.28 -9.38
N GLY A 24 1.17 -0.55 -9.41
CA GLY A 24 2.18 0.36 -9.96
C GLY A 24 2.79 1.33 -8.96
N TYR A 25 2.32 1.33 -7.71
CA TYR A 25 2.96 2.01 -6.60
C TYR A 25 3.64 1.00 -5.67
N ASP A 26 4.81 1.36 -5.16
CA ASP A 26 5.47 0.58 -4.11
C ASP A 26 4.68 0.71 -2.80
N ILE A 27 4.34 -0.43 -2.19
CA ILE A 27 3.58 -0.47 -0.93
C ILE A 27 4.43 -1.08 0.17
N PHE A 28 4.61 -0.27 1.21
CA PHE A 28 5.29 -0.65 2.43
C PHE A 28 4.36 -0.54 3.64
N SER A 29 4.36 -1.54 4.51
CA SER A 29 3.50 -1.59 5.69
C SER A 29 4.26 -2.13 6.89
N LEU A 30 4.07 -1.51 8.06
CA LEU A 30 4.72 -1.97 9.30
C LEU A 30 4.04 -3.20 9.91
N VAL A 31 2.70 -3.26 9.83
CA VAL A 31 1.89 -4.38 10.33
C VAL A 31 0.84 -4.73 9.29
N GLN A 32 0.61 -6.03 9.08
CA GLN A 32 -0.41 -6.56 8.18
C GLN A 32 -1.46 -7.30 9.00
N TYR A 33 -2.74 -7.09 8.65
CA TYR A 33 -3.87 -7.71 9.30
C TYR A 33 -4.79 -8.37 8.26
N ASN A 34 -5.12 -9.63 8.50
CA ASN A 34 -5.89 -10.48 7.59
C ASN A 34 -7.40 -10.28 7.70
#